data_AF-A0A7X9Q3Z6-F1
#
_entry.id   AF-A0A7X9Q3Z6-F1
#
_cell.length_a   1.000
_cell.length_b   1.000
_cell.length_c   1.000
_cell.angle_alpha   90.00
_cell.angle_beta   90.00
_cell.angle_gamma   90.00
#
_symmetry.space_group_name_H-M   'P 1'
#
loop_
_entity.id
_entity.type
_entity.pdbx_description
1 polymer ?
#
loop_
_entity_poly.entity_id
_entity_poly.type
_entity_poly.pdbx_seq_one_letter_code
_entity_poly.pdbx_strand_id
1 'polypeptide(L)' 'MNNWKKILVVAVHPDDETLGCGATLLRLGQMNKELHWLILTTSAGSKIFGKEYGEKRRQEIEQIKKLYSFAS' A
#
# COMPACT_ATOMS: atom_id res chain seq x y z
N MET A 1 14.32 -22.62 -5.49
CA MET A 1 13.37 -21.48 -5.38
C MET A 1 14.09 -20.33 -4.70
N ASN A 2 14.05 -19.12 -5.26
CA ASN A 2 14.70 -17.97 -4.65
C ASN A 2 14.08 -17.65 -3.29
N ASN A 3 14.92 -17.47 -2.26
CA ASN A 3 14.46 -17.11 -0.92
C ASN A 3 14.38 -15.58 -0.78
N TRP A 4 13.48 -14.95 -1.52
CA TRP A 4 13.24 -13.52 -1.37
C TRP A 4 12.68 -13.24 0.03
N LYS A 5 13.33 -12.35 0.78
CA LYS A 5 12.93 -11.95 2.13
C LYS A 5 12.14 -10.63 2.14
N LYS A 6 12.43 -9.75 1.20
CA LYS A 6 11.81 -8.42 1.05
C LYS A 6 11.09 -8.32 -0.27
N ILE A 7 9.90 -7.73 -0.25
CA ILE A 7 9.02 -7.57 -1.40
C ILE A 7 8.63 -6.10 -1.48
N LEU A 8 8.83 -5.49 -2.65
CA LEU A 8 8.32 -4.16 -2.95
C LEU A 8 7.11 -4.29 -3.87
N VAL A 9 5.98 -3.72 -3.47
CA VAL A 9 4.84 -3.51 -4.37
C VAL A 9 4.84 -2.05 -4.83
N VAL A 10 4.77 -1.85 -6.14
CA VAL A 10 4.71 -0.53 -6.76
C VAL A 10 3.29 -0.35 -7.28
N ALA A 11 2.62 0.68 -6.80
CA ALA A 11 1.23 1.00 -7.08
C ALA A 11 1.15 2.43 -7.65
N VAL A 12 0.35 2.64 -8.71
CA VAL A 12 0.21 3.98 -9.30
C VAL A 12 -0.56 4.88 -8.34
N HIS A 13 -1.66 4.38 -7.82
CA HIS A 13 -2.51 5.04 -6.83
C HIS A 13 -2.58 4.23 -5.53
N PRO A 14 -2.97 4.86 -4.40
CA PRO A 14 -3.17 4.15 -3.16
C PRO A 14 -4.51 3.39 -3.20
N ASP A 15 -4.46 2.05 -3.33
CA ASP A 15 -5.55 1.05 -3.45
C ASP A 15 -5.22 -0.02 -4.50
N ASP A 16 -4.44 0.33 -5.54
CA ASP A 16 -4.04 -0.57 -6.63
C ASP A 16 -3.34 -1.85 -6.12
N GLU A 17 -2.59 -1.79 -5.02
CA GLU A 17 -1.94 -2.96 -4.42
C GLU A 17 -2.97 -3.96 -3.88
N THR A 18 -4.05 -3.45 -3.28
CA THR A 18 -5.13 -4.26 -2.72
C THR A 18 -5.98 -4.84 -3.83
N LEU A 19 -6.39 -4.01 -4.81
CA LEU A 19 -7.24 -4.43 -5.93
C LEU A 19 -6.50 -5.35 -6.92
N GLY A 20 -5.21 -5.09 -7.14
CA GLY A 20 -4.39 -5.84 -8.08
C GLY A 20 -3.83 -7.13 -7.50
N CYS A 21 -3.21 -7.07 -6.31
CA CYS A 21 -2.46 -8.21 -5.76
C CYS A 21 -2.67 -8.46 -4.26
N GLY A 22 -3.74 -7.94 -3.65
CA GLY A 22 -3.98 -8.02 -2.21
C GLY A 22 -3.88 -9.43 -1.62
N ALA A 23 -4.49 -10.42 -2.28
CA ALA A 23 -4.40 -11.82 -1.84
C ALA A 23 -2.95 -12.35 -1.83
N THR A 24 -2.13 -11.93 -2.80
CA THR A 24 -0.71 -12.29 -2.87
C THR A 24 0.07 -11.63 -1.73
N LEU A 25 -0.20 -10.35 -1.45
CA LEU A 25 0.44 -9.64 -0.34
C LEU A 25 0.11 -10.27 1.02
N LEU A 26 -1.16 -10.62 1.26
CA LEU A 26 -1.56 -11.34 2.48
C LEU A 26 -0.83 -12.68 2.63
N ARG A 27 -0.76 -13.46 1.53
CA ARG A 27 -0.04 -14.73 1.52
C ARG A 27 1.46 -14.55 1.81
N LEU A 28 2.10 -13.54 1.22
CA LEU A 28 3.51 -13.24 1.45
C LEU A 28 3.76 -12.79 2.90
N GLY A 29 2.86 -12.00 3.49
CA GLY A 29 2.89 -11.65 4.91
C GLY A 29 2.82 -12.88 5.81
N GLN A 30 1.90 -13.83 5.54
CA GLN A 30 1.82 -15.10 6.26
C GLN A 30 3.09 -15.97 6.12
N MET A 31 3.85 -15.79 5.04
CA MET A 31 5.15 -16.43 4.82
C MET A 31 6.32 -15.66 5.45
N ASN A 32 6.04 -14.70 6.33
CA ASN A 32 7.02 -13.84 7.01
C ASN A 32 7.95 -13.08 6.03
N LYS A 33 7.40 -12.62 4.92
CA LYS A 33 8.11 -11.71 4.00
C LYS A 33 7.91 -10.27 4.46
N GLU A 34 8.98 -9.49 4.43
CA GLU A 34 8.94 -8.06 4.70
C GLU A 34 8.35 -7.34 3.48
N LEU A 35 7.22 -6.67 3.65
CA LEU A 35 6.52 -5.98 2.57
C LEU A 35 6.83 -4.48 2.62
N HIS A 36 7.05 -3.88 1.45
CA HIS A 36 7.21 -2.44 1.26
C HIS A 36 6.24 -1.95 0.19
N TRP A 37 5.66 -0.76 0.38
CA TRP A 37 4.67 -0.20 -0.54
C TRP A 37 5.13 1.15 -1.09
N LEU A 38 5.35 1.20 -2.41
CA LEU A 38 5.62 2.45 -3.12
C LEU A 38 4.37 2.90 -3.86
N ILE A 39 3.84 4.03 -3.43
CA ILE A 39 2.73 4.73 -4.09
C ILE A 39 3.32 5.84 -4.96
N LEU A 40 3.07 5.80 -6.27
CA LEU A 40 3.64 6.78 -7.20
C LEU A 40 2.89 8.11 -7.17
N THR A 41 1.57 8.08 -7.02
CA THR A 41 0.72 9.27 -7.02
C THR A 41 -0.34 9.20 -5.94
N THR A 42 -0.78 10.35 -5.44
CA THR A 42 -1.89 10.44 -4.48
C THR A 42 -2.74 11.67 -4.78
N SER A 43 -4.03 11.54 -4.53
CA SER A 43 -4.97 12.66 -4.53
C SER A 43 -4.84 13.54 -3.28
N ALA A 44 -4.10 13.10 -2.25
CA ALA A 44 -3.87 13.89 -1.05
C ALA A 44 -3.06 15.15 -1.36
N GLY A 45 -3.65 16.32 -1.10
CA GLY A 45 -3.04 17.62 -1.42
C GLY A 45 -3.26 18.10 -2.86
N SER A 46 -4.03 17.36 -3.67
CA SER A 46 -4.50 17.86 -4.96
C SER A 46 -5.35 19.12 -4.78
N LYS A 47 -5.23 20.09 -5.69
CA LYS A 47 -6.11 21.27 -5.71
C LYS A 47 -7.53 20.95 -6.17
N ILE A 48 -7.71 19.81 -6.85
CA ILE A 48 -8.99 19.35 -7.39
C ILE A 48 -9.81 18.69 -6.28
N PHE A 49 -9.15 17.97 -5.37
CA PHE A 49 -9.79 17.28 -4.27
C PHE A 49 -9.66 18.09 -2.98
N GLY A 50 -10.78 18.38 -2.32
CA GLY A 50 -10.79 19.19 -1.10
C GLY A 50 -9.91 18.61 0.03
N LYS A 51 -9.57 19.45 1.01
CA LYS A 51 -8.70 19.06 2.14
C LYS A 51 -9.21 17.82 2.88
N GLU A 52 -10.52 17.72 3.10
CA GLU A 52 -11.15 16.58 3.78
C GLU A 52 -10.90 15.26 3.04
N TYR A 53 -11.00 15.27 1.71
CA TYR A 53 -10.71 14.10 0.89
C TYR A 53 -9.24 13.69 0.98
N GLY A 54 -8.34 14.67 0.95
CA GLY A 54 -6.91 14.41 1.12
C GLY A 54 -6.57 13.80 2.48
N GLU A 55 -7.22 14.27 3.55
CA GLU A 55 -7.03 13.73 4.89
C GLU A 55 -7.60 12.31 5.03
N LYS A 56 -8.81 12.08 4.49
CA LYS A 56 -9.38 10.74 4.39
C LYS A 56 -8.43 9.78 3.68
N ARG A 57 -7.84 10.20 2.55
CA ARG A 57 -6.89 9.36 1.80
C ARG A 57 -5.63 9.04 2.60
N ARG A 58 -5.10 9.98 3.40
CA ARG A 58 -3.98 9.68 4.31
C ARG A 58 -4.35 8.64 5.36
N GLN A 59 -5.54 8.76 5.95
CA GLN A 59 -6.03 7.80 6.94
C GLN A 59 -6.21 6.41 6.33
N GLU A 60 -6.74 6.33 5.11
CA GLU A 60 -6.86 5.07 4.35
C GLU A 60 -5.48 4.43 4.13
N ILE A 61 -4.49 5.19 3.66
CA ILE A 61 -3.12 4.70 3.46
C ILE A 61 -2.54 4.14 4.77
N GLU A 62 -2.68 4.85 5.89
CA GLU A 62 -2.18 4.38 7.19
C GLU A 62 -2.90 3.14 7.70
N GLN A 63 -4.21 3.00 7.43
CA GLN A 63 -4.97 1.80 7.77
C GLN A 63 -4.52 0.59 6.95
N ILE A 64 -4.36 0.77 5.63
CA ILE A 64 -3.88 -0.28 4.73
C ILE A 64 -2.45 -0.69 5.05
N LYS A 65 -1.58 0.28 5.36
CA LYS A 65 -0.21 0.03 5.85
C LYS A 65 -0.21 -0.95 7.03
N LYS A 66 -1.09 -0.72 8.01
CA LYS A 66 -1.22 -1.57 9.20
C LYS A 66 -1.83 -2.93 8.87
N LEU A 67 -2.89 -2.96 8.06
CA LEU A 67 -3.61 -4.19 7.72
C LEU A 67 -2.72 -5.23 7.02
N TYR A 68 -1.86 -4.78 6.10
CA TYR A 68 -0.87 -5.64 5.45
C TYR A 68 0.46 -5.76 6.20
N SER A 69 0.65 -5.00 7.29
CA SER A 69 1.92 -4.91 8.03
C SER A 69 3.10 -4.49 7.13
N PHE A 70 2.88 -3.51 6.24
CA PHE A 70 3.94 -2.92 5.43
C PHE A 70 4.99 -2.25 6.33
N ALA A 71 6.27 -2.60 6.12
CA ALA A 71 7.40 -2.09 6.89
C ALA A 71 7.77 -0.65 6.52
N SER A 72 7.51 -0.25 5.27
CA SER A 72 7.67 1.12 4.79
C SER A 72 6.52 1.51 3.88
#